data_AF-A0A1H6FD04-F1
#
_entry.id   AF-A0A1H6FD04-F1
#
_cell.length_a   1.000
_cell.length_b   1.000
_cell.length_c   1.000
_cell.angle_alpha   90.00
_cell.angle_beta   90.00
_cell.angle_gamma   90.00
#
_symmetry.space_group_name_H-M   'P 1'
#
loop_
_entity.id
_entity.type
_entity.pdbx_description
1 polymer ?
#
loop_
_entity_poly.entity_id
_entity_poly.type
_entity_poly.pdbx_seq_one_letter_code
_entity_poly.pdbx_strand_id
1 'polypeptide(L)'
;MPNNVLIDAMHDMIEPDFHITPNETNTVRILEPQAQASCHFVDIQFKKSMPYFAFSIDKPRQKNLGDPVYPFFNPDKACLCTKNDGILFVQQSDKLYIFLIELKSNNPGKYLQQLKAAKIFVDFIIQRIKLCNPGVNTPVDYRGILFSCRRTPAESLTKKGKVEYTNRGGLQVAEQGCHNHYFIQQFL
;
A
#
# COMPACT_ATOMS: atom_id res chain seq x y z
N MET A 1 24.12 -11.29 -1.70
CA MET A 1 23.38 -10.85 -0.49
C MET A 1 21.94 -11.35 -0.63
N PRO A 2 21.23 -11.70 0.45
CA PRO A 2 19.82 -12.07 0.31
C PRO A 2 19.05 -10.91 -0.36
N ASN A 3 18.21 -11.21 -1.34
CA ASN A 3 17.52 -10.18 -2.14
C ASN A 3 16.46 -9.38 -1.34
N ASN A 4 16.27 -9.67 -0.05
CA ASN A 4 15.15 -9.19 0.77
C ASN A 4 15.54 -8.22 1.89
N VAL A 5 16.80 -7.76 1.96
CA VAL A 5 17.31 -6.95 3.09
C VAL A 5 16.40 -5.76 3.42
N LEU A 6 15.83 -5.09 2.41
CA LEU A 6 14.95 -3.95 2.64
C LEU A 6 13.55 -4.35 3.15
N ILE A 7 13.02 -5.51 2.75
CA ILE A 7 11.75 -6.02 3.28
C ILE A 7 11.91 -6.41 4.74
N ASP A 8 12.96 -7.14 5.07
CA ASP A 8 13.24 -7.57 6.44
C ASP A 8 13.48 -6.35 7.34
N ALA A 9 14.26 -5.37 6.88
CA ALA A 9 14.46 -4.12 7.61
C ALA A 9 13.16 -3.31 7.78
N MET A 10 12.28 -3.28 6.78
CA MET A 10 10.97 -2.62 6.90
C MET A 10 10.10 -3.32 7.95
N HIS A 11 10.06 -4.64 7.92
CA HIS A 11 9.32 -5.43 8.91
C HIS A 11 9.83 -5.17 10.33
N ASP A 12 11.14 -5.07 10.52
CA ASP A 12 11.72 -4.90 11.86
C ASP A 12 11.62 -3.45 12.38
N MET A 13 11.60 -2.45 11.49
CA MET A 13 11.64 -1.04 11.87
C MET A 13 10.27 -0.37 11.93
N ILE A 14 9.24 -0.95 11.31
CA ILE A 14 7.86 -0.51 11.46
C ILE A 14 7.28 -1.14 12.72
N GLU A 15 6.51 -0.35 13.46
CA GLU A 15 5.92 -0.84 14.71
C GLU A 15 4.84 -1.90 14.39
N PRO A 16 4.83 -3.06 15.10
CA PRO A 16 3.93 -4.18 14.83
C PRO A 16 2.43 -3.87 14.72
N ASP A 17 1.89 -2.89 15.43
CA ASP A 17 0.49 -2.45 15.38
C ASP A 17 0.10 -1.91 14.00
N PHE A 18 1.05 -1.48 13.18
CA PHE A 18 0.80 -1.08 11.80
C PHE A 18 0.81 -2.25 10.82
N HIS A 19 1.36 -3.41 11.20
CA HIS A 19 1.51 -4.54 10.30
C HIS A 19 0.16 -5.10 9.85
N ILE A 20 0.08 -5.51 8.59
CA ILE A 20 -1.03 -6.32 8.09
C ILE A 20 -0.55 -7.76 8.02
N THR A 21 -1.02 -8.57 8.96
CA THR A 21 -0.67 -9.99 9.02
C THR A 21 -1.45 -10.78 7.98
N PRO A 22 -0.78 -11.59 7.13
CA PRO A 22 -1.48 -12.44 6.19
C PRO A 22 -2.20 -13.59 6.90
N ASN A 23 -3.26 -14.09 6.27
CA ASN A 23 -3.96 -15.29 6.76
C ASN A 23 -3.22 -16.59 6.38
N GLU A 24 -3.77 -17.73 6.80
CA GLU A 24 -3.21 -19.08 6.55
C GLU A 24 -3.00 -19.42 5.07
N THR A 25 -3.73 -18.76 4.17
CA THR A 25 -3.62 -18.95 2.72
C THR A 25 -2.62 -18.00 2.06
N ASN A 26 -1.81 -17.29 2.86
CA ASN A 26 -0.86 -16.29 2.42
C ASN A 26 -1.54 -15.13 1.67
N THR A 27 -2.69 -14.70 2.19
CA THR A 27 -3.50 -13.61 1.65
C THR A 27 -3.47 -12.42 2.61
N VAL A 28 -3.10 -11.25 2.08
CA VAL A 28 -3.15 -9.96 2.78
C VAL A 28 -4.51 -9.33 2.51
N ARG A 29 -5.23 -9.00 3.59
CA ARG A 29 -6.49 -8.29 3.51
C ARG A 29 -6.29 -6.83 3.90
N ILE A 30 -6.61 -5.92 3.00
CA ILE A 30 -6.63 -4.48 3.27
C ILE A 30 -8.07 -4.09 3.53
N LEU A 31 -8.32 -3.37 4.63
CA LEU A 31 -9.64 -3.03 5.12
C LEU A 31 -9.86 -1.52 5.13
N GLU A 32 -11.07 -1.09 4.79
CA GLU A 32 -11.61 0.21 5.15
C GLU A 32 -12.53 0.02 6.37
N PRO A 33 -12.12 0.47 7.57
CA PRO A 33 -12.79 0.14 8.83
C PRO A 33 -14.15 0.83 9.01
N GLN A 34 -14.50 1.80 8.16
CA GLN A 34 -15.77 2.52 8.27
C GLN A 34 -16.96 1.61 7.93
N ALA A 35 -17.84 1.38 8.91
CA ALA A 35 -19.01 0.52 8.79
C ALA A 35 -20.01 0.93 7.68
N GLN A 36 -19.96 2.18 7.22
CA GLN A 36 -20.82 2.71 6.16
C GLN A 36 -20.15 2.83 4.78
N ALA A 37 -18.87 2.48 4.66
CA ALA A 37 -18.24 2.40 3.34
C ALA A 37 -19.00 1.35 2.49
N SER A 38 -19.05 1.51 1.17
CA SER A 38 -19.53 0.43 0.29
C SER A 38 -18.39 -0.40 -0.28
N CYS A 39 -17.14 0.05 -0.10
CA CYS A 39 -15.91 -0.65 -0.43
C CYS A 39 -15.16 -0.85 0.89
N HIS A 40 -15.12 -2.09 1.37
CA HIS A 40 -14.62 -2.43 2.71
C HIS A 40 -13.33 -3.21 2.69
N PHE A 41 -13.06 -3.94 1.60
CA PHE A 41 -11.89 -4.80 1.57
C PHE A 41 -11.42 -5.13 0.17
N VAL A 42 -10.15 -5.50 0.11
CA VAL A 42 -9.56 -6.25 -0.98
C VAL A 42 -8.64 -7.33 -0.41
N ASP A 43 -8.67 -8.50 -1.04
CA ASP A 43 -7.78 -9.61 -0.72
C ASP A 43 -6.71 -9.74 -1.80
N ILE A 44 -5.45 -9.76 -1.40
CA ILE A 44 -4.30 -9.96 -2.30
C ILE A 44 -3.55 -11.21 -1.86
N GLN A 45 -3.58 -12.23 -2.71
CA GLN A 45 -2.94 -13.52 -2.45
C GLN A 45 -1.53 -13.59 -3.02
N PHE A 46 -0.62 -14.14 -2.22
CA PHE A 46 0.79 -14.31 -2.55
C PHE A 46 1.15 -15.79 -2.70
N LYS A 47 2.12 -16.07 -3.57
CA LYS A 47 2.79 -17.38 -3.59
C LYS A 47 3.68 -17.48 -2.34
N LYS A 48 3.75 -18.66 -1.73
CA LYS A 48 4.56 -18.91 -0.52
C LYS A 48 6.04 -18.52 -0.68
N SER A 49 6.58 -18.65 -1.89
CA SER A 49 7.98 -18.34 -2.20
C SER A 49 8.26 -16.86 -2.46
N MET A 50 7.24 -15.99 -2.42
CA MET A 50 7.39 -14.57 -2.74
C MET A 50 7.57 -13.79 -1.44
N PRO A 51 8.71 -13.11 -1.23
CA PRO A 51 8.91 -12.26 -0.07
C PRO A 51 8.07 -10.99 -0.19
N TYR A 52 7.33 -10.66 0.87
CA TYR A 52 6.56 -9.44 0.95
C TYR A 52 6.42 -8.96 2.40
N PHE A 53 6.07 -7.69 2.54
CA PHE A 53 5.68 -7.08 3.81
C PHE A 53 4.56 -6.09 3.55
N ALA A 54 3.56 -6.03 4.45
CA ALA A 54 2.42 -5.16 4.31
C ALA A 54 2.12 -4.45 5.62
N PHE A 55 1.76 -3.17 5.55
CA PHE A 55 1.31 -2.40 6.69
C PHE A 55 0.26 -1.37 6.27
N SER A 56 -0.52 -0.88 7.23
CA SER A 56 -1.51 0.18 7.01
C SER A 56 -1.21 1.35 7.93
N ILE A 57 -1.27 2.56 7.39
CA ILE A 57 -1.18 3.81 8.15
C ILE A 57 -2.55 4.45 8.37
N ASP A 58 -3.64 3.80 7.96
CA ASP A 58 -5.00 4.26 8.24
C ASP A 58 -5.39 3.93 9.68
N LYS A 59 -4.72 4.63 10.61
CA LYS A 59 -4.97 4.55 12.04
C LYS A 59 -5.66 5.83 12.50
N PRO A 60 -6.76 5.72 13.29
CA PRO A 60 -7.45 6.90 13.78
C PRO A 60 -6.54 7.71 14.70
N ARG A 61 -6.79 9.02 14.75
CA ARG A 61 -6.17 9.89 15.74
C ARG A 61 -6.65 9.51 17.12
N GLN A 62 -5.72 9.50 18.08
CA GLN A 62 -6.04 9.17 19.46
C GLN A 62 -6.28 10.46 20.24
N LYS A 63 -7.42 10.52 20.95
CA LYS A 63 -7.76 11.67 21.78
C LYS A 63 -6.65 11.89 22.82
N ASN A 64 -6.13 13.11 22.91
CA ASN A 64 -5.03 13.54 23.79
C ASN A 64 -3.63 12.98 23.47
N LEU A 65 -3.47 12.07 22.51
CA LEU A 65 -2.18 11.51 22.10
C LEU A 65 -1.75 11.97 20.70
N GLY A 66 -2.68 12.54 19.92
CA GLY A 66 -2.40 13.11 18.60
C GLY A 66 -2.53 12.09 17.47
N ASP A 67 -1.81 12.33 16.37
CA ASP A 67 -1.79 11.43 15.22
C ASP A 67 -0.64 10.43 15.36
N PRO A 68 -0.92 9.11 15.44
CA PRO A 68 0.13 8.11 15.70
C PRO A 68 1.11 7.96 14.54
N VAL A 69 0.74 8.35 13.31
CA VAL A 69 1.62 8.28 12.13
C VAL A 69 2.40 9.57 11.97
N TYR A 70 1.77 10.70 12.29
CA TYR A 70 2.32 12.05 12.09
C TYR A 70 2.34 12.86 13.39
N PRO A 71 3.05 12.40 14.44
CA PRO A 71 3.01 13.04 15.76
C PRO A 71 3.61 14.46 15.78
N PHE A 72 4.45 14.79 14.78
CA PHE A 72 5.11 16.09 14.67
C PHE A 72 4.26 17.16 13.96
N PHE A 73 3.37 16.76 13.05
CA PHE A 73 2.65 17.72 12.21
C PHE A 73 1.42 18.28 12.92
N ASN A 74 1.09 19.54 12.62
CA ASN A 74 -0.15 20.14 13.06
C ASN A 74 -1.33 19.44 12.34
N PRO A 75 -2.23 18.75 13.09
CA PRO A 75 -3.34 18.01 12.51
C PRO A 75 -4.39 18.86 11.80
N ASP A 76 -4.42 20.17 12.06
CA ASP A 76 -5.36 21.14 11.47
C ASP A 76 -4.90 21.64 10.09
N LYS A 77 -3.62 21.39 9.74
CA LYS A 77 -3.11 21.72 8.41
C LYS A 77 -3.46 20.57 7.46
N ALA A 78 -4.46 20.83 6.61
CA ALA A 78 -4.86 19.93 5.55
C ALA A 78 -3.64 19.43 4.76
N CYS A 79 -3.68 18.17 4.30
CA CYS A 79 -2.65 17.44 3.56
C CYS A 79 -1.43 16.90 4.33
N LEU A 80 -1.07 17.44 5.50
CA LEU A 80 0.16 17.02 6.21
C LEU A 80 0.03 15.64 6.86
N CYS A 81 -1.17 15.32 7.36
CA CYS A 81 -1.47 14.04 8.02
C CYS A 81 -2.28 13.09 7.13
N THR A 82 -2.14 13.21 5.80
CA THR A 82 -2.87 12.37 4.85
C THR A 82 -2.34 10.94 4.87
N LYS A 83 -3.25 9.97 5.03
CA LYS A 83 -2.99 8.54 5.12
C LYS A 83 -3.60 7.79 3.94
N ASN A 84 -3.19 6.54 3.78
CA ASN A 84 -3.74 5.59 2.83
C ASN A 84 -4.00 4.23 3.51
N ASP A 85 -4.80 3.40 2.85
CA ASP A 85 -5.37 2.20 3.48
C ASP A 85 -4.40 1.03 3.58
N GLY A 86 -3.45 0.92 2.66
CA GLY A 86 -2.46 -0.16 2.69
C GLY A 86 -1.20 0.13 1.88
N ILE A 87 -0.07 -0.32 2.38
CA ILE A 87 1.23 -0.24 1.72
C ILE A 87 1.82 -1.65 1.68
N LEU A 88 2.20 -2.10 0.50
CA LEU A 88 2.65 -3.47 0.26
C LEU A 88 3.98 -3.48 -0.49
N PHE A 89 4.97 -4.12 0.11
CA PHE A 89 6.32 -4.31 -0.40
C PHE A 89 6.44 -5.72 -0.95
N VAL A 90 6.91 -5.88 -2.18
CA VAL A 90 7.04 -7.19 -2.84
C VAL A 90 8.37 -7.26 -3.56
N GLN A 91 9.21 -8.21 -3.16
CA GLN A 91 10.48 -8.45 -3.85
C GLN A 91 10.22 -9.35 -5.06
N GLN A 92 10.59 -8.89 -6.24
CA GLN A 92 10.63 -9.71 -7.43
C GLN A 92 11.94 -9.49 -8.18
N SER A 93 12.73 -10.55 -8.28
CA SER A 93 14.09 -10.51 -8.84
C SER A 93 14.96 -9.51 -8.07
N ASP A 94 15.57 -8.55 -8.75
CA ASP A 94 16.43 -7.49 -8.20
C ASP A 94 15.67 -6.19 -7.89
N LYS A 95 14.34 -6.15 -8.11
CA LYS A 95 13.51 -4.97 -7.91
C LYS A 95 12.53 -5.14 -6.77
N LEU A 96 12.39 -4.10 -5.96
CA LEU A 96 11.35 -4.00 -4.94
C LEU A 96 10.17 -3.21 -5.50
N TYR A 97 9.01 -3.87 -5.60
CA TYR A 97 7.76 -3.20 -5.94
C TYR A 97 7.07 -2.74 -4.66
N ILE A 98 6.63 -1.49 -4.64
CA ILE A 98 5.87 -0.89 -3.54
C ILE A 98 4.52 -0.46 -4.08
N PHE A 99 3.49 -1.17 -3.64
CA PHE A 99 2.11 -0.89 -3.96
C PHE A 99 1.51 0.02 -2.89
N LEU A 100 1.06 1.19 -3.33
CA LEU A 100 0.35 2.18 -2.52
C LEU A 100 -1.13 1.99 -2.81
N ILE A 101 -1.90 1.60 -1.80
CA ILE A 101 -3.27 1.11 -1.98
C ILE A 101 -4.25 2.06 -1.31
N GLU A 102 -5.31 2.38 -2.04
CA GLU A 102 -6.45 3.17 -1.58
C GLU A 102 -7.76 2.48 -1.99
N LEU A 103 -8.73 2.46 -1.07
CA LEU A 103 -10.08 1.94 -1.22
C LEU A 103 -11.04 3.14 -1.25
N LYS A 104 -11.92 3.18 -2.25
CA LYS A 104 -12.96 4.20 -2.37
C LYS A 104 -14.29 3.58 -2.76
N SER A 105 -15.35 4.03 -2.11
CA SER A 105 -16.71 3.58 -2.40
C SER A 105 -17.18 4.06 -3.78
N ASN A 106 -17.79 5.25 -3.86
CA ASN A 106 -18.37 5.78 -5.10
C ASN A 106 -17.64 7.00 -5.66
N ASN A 107 -17.01 7.79 -4.80
CA ASN A 107 -16.26 8.98 -5.22
C ASN A 107 -14.76 8.71 -5.04
N PRO A 108 -13.99 8.56 -6.15
CA PRO A 108 -12.55 8.37 -6.05
C PRO A 108 -11.85 9.59 -5.44
N GLY A 109 -12.47 10.78 -5.48
CA GLY A 109 -12.06 11.95 -4.72
C GLY A 109 -10.56 12.22 -4.74
N LYS A 110 -9.97 12.38 -3.54
CA LYS A 110 -8.56 12.74 -3.34
C LYS A 110 -7.60 11.54 -3.34
N TYR A 111 -7.99 10.39 -3.86
CA TYR A 111 -7.16 9.17 -3.80
C TYR A 111 -5.73 9.39 -4.32
N LEU A 112 -5.57 10.12 -5.43
CA LEU A 112 -4.24 10.36 -6.00
C LEU A 112 -3.35 11.19 -5.05
N GLN A 113 -3.94 12.11 -4.29
CA GLN A 113 -3.21 12.87 -3.27
C GLN A 113 -2.78 11.94 -2.12
N GLN A 114 -3.64 11.01 -1.72
CA GLN A 114 -3.34 10.01 -0.67
C GLN A 114 -2.22 9.07 -1.10
N LEU A 115 -2.29 8.53 -2.32
CA LEU A 115 -1.23 7.71 -2.89
C LEU A 115 0.10 8.47 -2.96
N LYS A 116 0.09 9.74 -3.40
CA LYS A 116 1.31 10.56 -3.43
C LYS A 116 1.86 10.85 -2.03
N ALA A 117 0.99 11.11 -1.05
CA ALA A 117 1.40 11.31 0.34
C ALA A 117 2.04 10.04 0.91
N ALA A 118 1.44 8.87 0.66
CA ALA A 118 1.99 7.58 1.03
C ALA A 118 3.35 7.31 0.39
N LYS A 119 3.53 7.66 -0.90
CA LYS A 119 4.84 7.59 -1.55
C LYS A 119 5.90 8.40 -0.78
N ILE A 120 5.60 9.66 -0.47
CA ILE A 120 6.52 10.54 0.28
C ILE A 120 6.85 9.96 1.66
N PHE A 121 5.84 9.42 2.35
CA PHE A 121 6.03 8.76 3.64
C PHE A 121 6.95 7.54 3.54
N VAL A 122 6.73 6.67 2.55
CA VAL A 122 7.58 5.49 2.35
C VAL A 122 8.99 5.89 1.92
N ASP A 123 9.14 6.89 1.05
CA ASP A 123 10.45 7.43 0.68
C ASP A 123 11.19 7.90 1.95
N PHE A 124 10.52 8.63 2.84
CA PHE A 124 11.10 9.03 4.14
C PHE A 124 11.58 7.83 4.95
N ILE A 125 10.75 6.78 5.11
CA ILE A 125 11.15 5.57 5.83
C ILE A 125 12.35 4.92 5.17
N ILE A 126 12.33 4.70 3.85
CA ILE A 126 13.46 4.09 3.12
C ILE A 126 14.76 4.87 3.35
N GLN A 127 14.71 6.20 3.32
CA GLN A 127 15.89 7.02 3.61
C GLN A 127 16.39 6.81 5.04
N ARG A 128 15.48 6.71 6.03
CA ARG A 128 15.85 6.41 7.42
C ARG A 128 16.49 5.01 7.55
N ILE A 129 15.95 4.00 6.88
CA ILE A 129 16.50 2.65 6.88
C ILE A 129 17.90 2.62 6.25
N LYS A 130 18.08 3.32 5.13
CA LYS A 130 19.38 3.43 4.44
C LYS A 130 20.44 4.13 5.29
N LEU A 131 20.07 5.09 6.13
CA LEU A 131 21.00 5.69 7.10
C LEU A 131 21.53 4.64 8.10
N CYS A 132 20.70 3.71 8.55
CA CYS A 132 21.12 2.62 9.42
C CYS A 132 21.81 1.47 8.65
N ASN A 133 21.57 1.37 7.34
CA ASN A 133 22.01 0.28 6.48
C ASN A 133 22.57 0.80 5.14
N PRO A 134 23.76 1.44 5.13
CA PRO A 134 24.29 2.16 3.96
C PRO A 134 24.57 1.26 2.74
N GLY A 135 24.63 -0.07 2.92
CA GLY A 135 24.77 -1.02 1.81
C GLY A 135 23.49 -1.31 1.03
N VAL A 136 22.31 -0.85 1.51
CA VAL A 136 21.02 -1.14 0.88
C VAL A 136 20.77 -0.22 -0.31
N ASN A 137 20.92 -0.75 -1.52
CA ASN A 137 20.74 -0.02 -2.78
C ASN A 137 19.67 -0.61 -3.71
N THR A 138 18.73 -1.38 -3.16
CA THR A 138 17.66 -2.03 -3.95
C THR A 138 16.85 -0.99 -4.74
N PRO A 139 16.74 -1.13 -6.08
CA PRO A 139 15.85 -0.31 -6.89
C PRO A 139 14.40 -0.49 -6.47
N VAL A 140 13.66 0.62 -6.41
CA VAL A 140 12.27 0.66 -5.97
C VAL A 140 11.36 1.10 -7.11
N ASP A 141 10.26 0.38 -7.31
CA ASP A 141 9.18 0.74 -8.22
C ASP A 141 7.90 1.07 -7.43
N TYR A 142 7.38 2.28 -7.57
CA TYR A 142 6.13 2.66 -6.93
C TYR A 142 4.95 2.51 -7.88
N ARG A 143 3.94 1.77 -7.44
CA ARG A 143 2.68 1.58 -8.17
C ARG A 143 1.52 1.94 -7.25
N GLY A 144 0.66 2.85 -7.70
CA GLY A 144 -0.60 3.15 -7.03
C GLY A 144 -1.70 2.20 -7.49
N ILE A 145 -2.54 1.74 -6.57
CA ILE A 145 -3.73 0.95 -6.88
C ILE A 145 -4.92 1.58 -6.16
N LEU A 146 -5.91 2.01 -6.95
CA LEU A 146 -7.21 2.40 -6.45
C LEU A 146 -8.16 1.22 -6.59
N PHE A 147 -8.67 0.69 -5.49
CA PHE A 147 -9.80 -0.22 -5.49
C PHE A 147 -11.08 0.59 -5.31
N SER A 148 -12.06 0.40 -6.19
CA SER A 148 -13.34 1.10 -6.06
C SER A 148 -14.58 0.26 -6.37
N CYS A 149 -15.71 0.65 -5.78
CA CYS A 149 -17.03 0.07 -6.07
C CYS A 149 -17.78 0.84 -7.17
N ARG A 150 -17.20 1.92 -7.70
CA ARG A 150 -17.72 2.56 -8.91
C ARG A 150 -17.80 1.48 -9.99
N ARG A 151 -18.84 1.49 -10.82
CA ARG A 151 -18.95 0.61 -12.00
C ARG A 151 -17.77 0.88 -12.94
N THR A 152 -16.63 0.24 -12.68
CA THR A 152 -15.63 -0.02 -13.70
C THR A 152 -16.34 -0.97 -14.66
N PRO A 153 -16.47 -0.66 -15.95
CA PRO A 153 -16.89 -1.66 -16.93
C PRO A 153 -16.04 -2.90 -16.64
N ALA A 154 -16.69 -4.05 -16.52
CA ALA A 154 -15.97 -5.30 -16.42
C ALA A 154 -15.21 -5.50 -17.73
N GLU A 155 -14.07 -4.83 -17.91
CA GLU A 155 -13.01 -5.37 -18.74
C GLU A 155 -12.60 -6.63 -17.99
N SER A 156 -13.18 -7.71 -18.48
CA SER A 156 -12.97 -9.07 -18.05
C SER A 156 -11.49 -9.31 -17.81
N LEU A 157 -11.05 -9.16 -16.55
CA LEU A 157 -9.87 -9.85 -16.07
C LEU A 157 -10.24 -11.32 -16.09
N THR A 158 -10.00 -11.96 -17.23
CA THR A 158 -9.74 -13.40 -17.23
C THR A 158 -8.70 -13.64 -16.15
N LYS A 159 -8.75 -14.79 -15.46
CA LYS A 159 -7.87 -15.21 -14.35
C LYS A 159 -6.34 -15.07 -14.58
N LYS A 160 -5.89 -14.47 -15.69
CA LYS A 160 -4.52 -14.30 -16.18
C LYS A 160 -4.18 -12.92 -16.77
N GLY A 161 -5.08 -11.92 -16.78
CA GLY A 161 -4.77 -10.59 -17.30
C GLY A 161 -3.79 -9.83 -16.39
N LYS A 162 -2.73 -9.24 -16.97
CA LYS A 162 -1.91 -8.26 -16.26
C LYS A 162 -2.68 -6.95 -16.12
N VAL A 163 -2.53 -6.29 -14.98
CA VAL A 163 -3.10 -4.97 -14.73
C VAL A 163 -2.32 -3.92 -15.53
N GLU A 164 -3.05 -3.06 -16.23
CA GLU A 164 -2.48 -1.91 -16.92
C GLU A 164 -2.37 -0.71 -15.99
N TYR A 165 -1.27 0.03 -16.12
CA TYR A 165 -1.00 1.23 -15.33
C TYR A 165 -1.00 2.46 -16.24
N THR A 166 -1.60 3.54 -15.75
CA THR A 166 -1.54 4.85 -16.37
C THR A 166 -0.72 5.79 -15.52
N ASN A 167 0.19 6.55 -16.13
CA ASN A 167 0.92 7.60 -15.41
C ASN A 167 -0.04 8.74 -15.03
N ARG A 168 -0.25 8.95 -13.73
CA ARG A 168 -1.08 10.03 -13.18
C ARG A 168 -0.23 10.99 -12.37
N GLY A 169 0.41 11.91 -13.10
CA GLY A 169 1.25 12.96 -12.53
C GLY A 169 2.47 12.41 -11.78
N GLY A 170 3.21 11.52 -12.44
CA GLY A 170 4.48 10.96 -11.96
C GLY A 170 4.36 9.64 -11.19
N LEU A 171 3.15 9.10 -11.02
CA LEU A 171 2.90 7.82 -10.37
C LEU A 171 2.17 6.90 -11.34
N GLN A 172 2.63 5.66 -11.50
CA GLN A 172 1.93 4.63 -12.25
C GLN A 172 0.73 4.15 -11.43
N VAL A 173 -0.48 4.30 -11.95
CA VAL A 173 -1.71 4.01 -11.21
C VAL A 173 -2.62 3.08 -12.00
N ALA A 174 -3.15 2.08 -11.31
CA ALA A 174 -4.22 1.21 -11.81
C ALA A 174 -5.49 1.40 -11.00
N GLU A 175 -6.64 1.22 -11.65
CA GLU A 175 -7.96 1.19 -11.00
C GLU A 175 -8.54 -0.21 -11.10
N GLN A 176 -9.07 -0.72 -10.00
CA GLN A 176 -9.54 -2.09 -9.86
C GLN A 176 -10.86 -2.15 -9.07
N GLY A 177 -11.58 -3.27 -9.21
CA GLY A 177 -12.81 -3.51 -8.46
C GLY A 177 -12.54 -3.83 -6.99
N CYS A 178 -13.25 -3.18 -6.09
CA CYS A 178 -13.23 -3.52 -4.66
C CYS A 178 -14.04 -4.79 -4.36
N HIS A 179 -13.92 -5.36 -3.16
CA HIS A 179 -14.57 -6.61 -2.73
C HIS A 179 -14.21 -7.83 -3.59
N ASN A 180 -12.95 -7.87 -4.03
CA ASN A 180 -12.49 -8.90 -4.93
C ASN A 180 -11.17 -9.51 -4.43
N HIS A 181 -10.85 -10.68 -4.99
CA HIS A 181 -9.67 -11.45 -4.68
C HIS A 181 -8.70 -11.37 -5.86
N TYR A 182 -7.51 -10.85 -5.59
CA TYR A 182 -6.47 -10.66 -6.58
C TYR A 182 -5.26 -11.56 -6.28
N PHE A 183 -4.53 -11.93 -7.34
CA PHE A 183 -3.21 -12.51 -7.19
C PHE A 183 -2.17 -11.43 -7.41
N ILE A 184 -1.14 -11.36 -6.56
CA ILE A 184 -0.11 -10.32 -6.67
C ILE A 184 0.56 -10.30 -8.06
N GLN A 185 0.64 -11.44 -8.74
CA GLN A 185 1.22 -11.54 -10.10
C GLN A 185 0.46 -10.73 -11.15
N GLN A 186 -0.80 -10.39 -10.91
CA GLN A 186 -1.57 -9.52 -11.81
C GLN A 186 -1.03 -8.09 -11.77
N PHE A 187 -0.41 -7.68 -10.67
CA PHE A 187 0.13 -6.34 -10.44
C PHE A 187 1.64 -6.23 -10.68
N LEU A 188 2.31 -7.29 -11.14
CA LEU A 188 3.76 -7.33 -11.41
C LEU A 188 4.05 -7.25 -12.90
#